data_AF-A0A9Q1QTI6-F1
#
_entry.id   AF-A0A9Q1QTI6-F1
#
_cell.length_a   1.000
_cell.length_b   1.000
_cell.length_c   1.000
_cell.angle_alpha   90.00
_cell.angle_beta   90.00
_cell.angle_gamma   90.00
#
_symmetry.space_group_name_H-M   'P 1'
#
loop_
_entity.id
_entity.type
_entity.pdbx_description
1 polymer ?
#
loop_
_entity_poly.entity_id
_entity_poly.type
_entity_poly.pdbx_seq_one_letter_code
_entity_poly.pdbx_strand_id
1 'polypeptide(L)'
;MDKDLLPKSLAKSIYVSFLAGCFRSVRFGLEEAHGKGQALQFNCLFEKGAFILRPDETFAIDFEKVEDSVASLSREILTIQARGDKEAAKTLLQKYGVMTPPLKRALEKLENVQVPIDIVPEFPIANQILRDNN
;
A
#
# COMPACT_ATOMS: atom_id res chain seq x y z
N MET A 1 5.48 9.58 -17.06
CA MET A 1 5.26 11.04 -17.17
C MET A 1 6.49 11.69 -17.75
N ASP A 2 7.67 11.37 -17.25
CA ASP A 2 8.94 11.95 -17.73
C ASP A 2 9.30 11.57 -19.17
N LYS A 3 8.85 10.39 -19.63
CA LYS A 3 8.95 9.96 -21.04
C LYS A 3 7.73 10.35 -21.88
N ASP A 4 6.86 11.23 -21.36
CA ASP A 4 5.61 11.68 -21.98
C ASP A 4 4.61 10.56 -22.40
N LEU A 5 4.83 9.31 -21.94
CA LEU A 5 3.91 8.18 -22.17
C LEU A 5 2.64 8.21 -21.29
N LEU A 6 2.63 9.04 -20.24
CA LEU A 6 1.51 9.21 -19.33
C LEU A 6 1.28 10.71 -19.08
N PRO A 7 0.02 11.17 -18.96
CA PRO A 7 -0.30 12.57 -18.69
C PRO A 7 0.43 13.11 -17.45
N LYS A 8 1.06 14.29 -17.55
CA LYS A 8 1.75 14.94 -16.43
C LYS A 8 0.81 15.30 -15.27
N SER A 9 -0.47 15.47 -15.56
CA SER A 9 -1.51 15.68 -14.54
C SER A 9 -1.62 14.53 -13.54
N LEU A 10 -1.15 13.32 -13.88
CA LEU A 10 -1.19 12.16 -13.00
C LEU A 10 -0.11 12.16 -11.91
N ALA A 11 0.91 13.04 -11.99
CA ALA A 11 2.10 12.94 -11.14
C ALA A 11 1.77 12.94 -9.66
N LYS A 12 0.93 13.88 -9.23
CA LYS A 12 0.51 13.99 -7.84
C LYS A 12 -0.55 12.95 -7.48
N SER A 13 -1.51 12.71 -8.38
CA SER A 13 -2.64 11.82 -8.07
C SER A 13 -2.20 10.37 -7.89
N ILE A 14 -1.17 9.89 -8.59
CA ILE A 14 -0.63 8.53 -8.40
C ILE A 14 -0.22 8.31 -6.95
N TYR A 15 0.57 9.24 -6.36
CA TYR A 15 1.02 9.10 -4.97
C TYR A 15 -0.12 9.23 -3.97
N VAL A 16 -1.05 10.16 -4.19
CA VAL A 16 -2.20 10.36 -3.31
C VAL A 16 -3.10 9.12 -3.31
N SER A 17 -3.44 8.60 -4.50
CA SER A 17 -4.23 7.38 -4.65
C SER A 17 -3.50 6.15 -4.10
N PHE A 18 -2.17 6.08 -4.26
CA PHE A 18 -1.36 5.00 -3.70
C PHE A 18 -1.41 5.00 -2.16
N LEU A 19 -1.21 6.15 -1.51
CA LEU A 19 -1.31 6.29 -0.06
C LEU A 19 -2.69 5.86 0.47
N ALA A 20 -3.76 6.29 -0.19
CA ALA A 20 -5.11 5.82 0.16
C ALA A 20 -5.23 4.29 -0.02
N GLY A 21 -4.65 3.75 -1.09
CA GLY A 21 -4.58 2.33 -1.38
C GLY A 21 -3.80 1.51 -0.35
N CYS A 22 -2.77 2.08 0.29
CA CYS A 22 -2.03 1.41 1.38
C CYS A 22 -2.99 1.00 2.50
N PHE A 23 -3.86 1.91 2.96
CA PHE A 23 -4.81 1.59 4.05
C PHE A 23 -5.80 0.49 3.64
N ARG A 24 -6.27 0.51 2.40
CA ARG A 24 -7.13 -0.57 1.87
C ARG A 24 -6.41 -1.92 1.95
N SER A 25 -5.19 -2.02 1.45
CA SER A 25 -4.46 -3.28 1.40
C SER A 25 -4.00 -3.78 2.77
N VAL A 26 -3.59 -2.90 3.69
CA VAL A 26 -3.21 -3.31 5.05
C VAL A 26 -4.39 -3.95 5.81
N ARG A 27 -5.64 -3.57 5.47
CA ARG A 27 -6.85 -4.18 6.06
C ARG A 27 -7.10 -5.63 5.65
N PHE A 28 -6.39 -6.15 4.65
CA PHE A 28 -6.36 -7.59 4.38
C PHE A 28 -5.60 -8.39 5.44
N GLY A 29 -4.81 -7.71 6.28
CA GLY A 29 -4.04 -8.31 7.37
C GLY A 29 -2.56 -8.47 7.04
N LEU A 30 -1.73 -8.50 8.09
CA LEU A 30 -0.26 -8.57 7.96
C LEU A 30 0.28 -10.00 7.77
N GLU A 31 -0.60 -11.01 7.86
CA GLU A 31 -0.28 -12.39 7.49
C GLU A 31 -0.38 -12.62 5.98
N GLU A 32 -1.05 -11.72 5.26
CA GLU A 32 -1.16 -11.74 3.80
C GLU A 32 -0.01 -10.94 3.17
N ALA A 33 0.53 -11.43 2.05
CA ALA A 33 1.74 -10.89 1.44
C ALA A 33 1.59 -9.43 0.99
N HIS A 34 0.47 -9.05 0.38
CA HIS A 34 0.20 -7.69 -0.06
C HIS A 34 -0.03 -6.77 1.14
N GLY A 35 -0.80 -7.19 2.15
CA GLY A 35 -1.01 -6.41 3.37
C GLY A 35 0.31 -6.12 4.09
N LYS A 36 1.17 -7.13 4.24
CA LYS A 36 2.51 -6.98 4.84
C LYS A 36 3.44 -6.09 4.02
N GLY A 37 3.45 -6.26 2.70
CA GLY A 37 4.24 -5.43 1.79
C GLY A 37 3.78 -3.98 1.75
N GLN A 38 2.48 -3.72 1.93
CA GLN A 38 1.93 -2.37 1.98
C GLN A 38 2.22 -1.68 3.32
N ALA A 39 2.18 -2.42 4.43
CA ALA A 39 2.66 -1.90 5.71
C ALA A 39 4.15 -1.51 5.63
N LEU A 40 4.97 -2.35 5.00
CA LEU A 40 6.39 -2.05 4.77
C LEU A 40 6.60 -0.75 3.99
N GLN A 41 5.91 -0.60 2.86
CA GLN A 41 6.02 0.60 2.03
C GLN A 41 5.55 1.83 2.81
N PHE A 42 4.37 1.77 3.42
CA PHE A 42 3.86 2.87 4.22
C PHE A 42 4.83 3.29 5.32
N ASN A 43 5.31 2.35 6.14
CA ASN A 43 6.17 2.66 7.27
C ASN A 43 7.53 3.21 6.83
N CYS A 44 8.10 2.70 5.73
CA CYS A 44 9.35 3.23 5.18
C CYS A 44 9.19 4.65 4.64
N LEU A 45 8.13 4.91 3.85
CA LEU A 45 7.86 6.26 3.33
C LEU A 45 7.48 7.24 4.44
N PHE A 46 6.80 6.78 5.48
CA PHE A 46 6.51 7.58 6.66
C PHE A 46 7.77 7.94 7.45
N GLU A 47 8.67 6.97 7.71
CA GLU A 47 9.94 7.22 8.40
C GLU A 47 10.83 8.21 7.63
N LYS A 48 10.80 8.16 6.28
CA LYS A 48 11.52 9.11 5.40
C LYS A 48 10.84 10.48 5.28
N GLY A 49 9.67 10.67 5.90
CA GLY A 49 8.90 11.91 5.83
C GLY A 49 8.20 12.16 4.49
N ALA A 50 8.15 11.17 3.59
CA ALA A 50 7.36 11.24 2.36
C ALA A 50 5.85 11.13 2.64
N PHE A 51 5.47 10.37 3.66
CA PHE A 51 4.10 10.37 4.19
C PHE A 51 4.07 11.15 5.50
N ILE A 52 3.09 12.04 5.64
CA ILE A 52 2.94 12.93 6.79
C ILE A 52 1.60 12.67 7.47
N LEU A 53 1.61 12.47 8.78
CA LEU A 53 0.41 12.51 9.62
C LEU A 53 0.14 13.95 10.05
N ARG A 54 -1.04 14.46 9.72
CA ARG A 54 -1.48 15.82 10.08
C ARG A 54 -2.15 15.86 11.46
N PRO A 55 -2.30 17.06 12.06
CA PRO A 55 -2.99 17.21 13.35
C PRO A 55 -4.46 16.76 13.35
N ASP A 56 -5.15 16.82 12.21
CA ASP A 56 -6.51 16.31 12.02
C ASP A 56 -6.56 14.77 11.81
N GLU A 57 -5.41 14.12 11.99
CA GLU A 57 -5.17 12.70 11.82
C GLU A 57 -5.42 12.19 10.39
N THR A 58 -5.43 13.08 9.40
CA THR A 58 -5.36 12.69 7.98
C THR A 58 -3.90 12.52 7.54
N PHE A 59 -3.70 11.82 6.43
CA PHE A 59 -2.38 11.61 5.84
C PHE A 59 -2.19 12.43 4.57
N ALA A 60 -0.95 12.86 4.34
CA ALA A 60 -0.55 13.64 3.18
C ALA A 60 0.76 13.16 2.59
N ILE A 61 1.03 13.62 1.37
CA ILE A 61 2.28 13.38 0.65
C ILE A 61 3.17 14.62 0.75
N ASP A 62 4.42 14.43 1.12
CA ASP A 62 5.49 15.39 0.85
C ASP A 62 6.02 15.14 -0.57
N PHE A 63 5.59 15.98 -1.52
CA PHE A 63 5.95 15.80 -2.94
C PHE A 63 7.42 16.09 -3.23
N GLU A 64 8.14 16.77 -2.33
CA GLU A 64 9.58 17.01 -2.50
C GLU A 64 10.40 15.76 -2.11
N LYS A 65 9.84 14.85 -1.31
CA LYS A 65 10.55 13.67 -0.79
C LYS A 65 10.04 12.34 -1.33
N VAL A 66 8.81 12.29 -1.86
CA VAL A 66 8.16 11.03 -2.21
C VAL A 66 8.87 10.28 -3.32
N GLU A 67 9.37 10.97 -4.35
CA GLU A 67 10.06 10.34 -5.48
C GLU A 67 11.36 9.67 -5.03
N ASP A 68 12.21 10.39 -4.28
CA ASP A 68 13.45 9.88 -3.73
C ASP A 68 13.22 8.73 -2.75
N SER A 69 12.17 8.82 -1.93
CA SER A 69 11.81 7.78 -0.96
C SER A 69 11.39 6.48 -1.65
N VAL A 70 10.59 6.60 -2.73
CA VAL A 70 10.19 5.47 -3.58
C VAL A 70 11.42 4.88 -4.26
N ALA A 71 12.25 5.69 -4.92
CA ALA A 71 13.45 5.23 -5.60
C ALA A 71 14.42 4.52 -4.63
N SER A 72 14.59 5.06 -3.43
CA SER A 72 15.42 4.48 -2.37
C SER A 72 14.89 3.12 -1.92
N LEU A 73 13.59 2.99 -1.63
CA LEU A 73 13.00 1.72 -1.22
C LEU A 73 13.03 0.68 -2.35
N SER A 74 12.73 1.08 -3.59
CA SER A 74 12.84 0.20 -4.76
C SER A 74 14.26 -0.34 -4.92
N ARG A 75 15.28 0.52 -4.78
CA ARG A 75 16.69 0.10 -4.84
C ARG A 75 17.01 -0.93 -3.77
N GLU A 76 16.57 -0.71 -2.53
CA GLU A 76 16.80 -1.63 -1.42
C GLU A 76 16.18 -3.01 -1.68
N ILE A 77 14.89 -3.06 -2.00
CA ILE A 77 14.17 -4.30 -2.29
C ILE A 77 14.81 -5.05 -3.46
N LEU A 78 15.07 -4.36 -4.58
CA LEU A 78 15.66 -4.97 -5.77
C LEU A 78 17.09 -5.46 -5.53
N THR A 79 17.87 -4.77 -4.69
CA THR A 79 19.23 -5.20 -4.33
C THR A 79 19.21 -6.46 -3.47
N ILE A 80 18.31 -6.52 -2.48
CA ILE A 80 18.10 -7.71 -1.64
C ILE A 80 17.73 -8.91 -2.53
N GLN A 81 16.77 -8.71 -3.45
CA GLN A 81 16.34 -9.75 -4.39
C GLN A 81 17.47 -10.21 -5.31
N ALA A 82 18.24 -9.29 -5.90
CA ALA A 82 19.35 -9.61 -6.80
C ALA A 82 20.46 -10.42 -6.12
N ARG A 83 20.65 -10.25 -4.81
CA ARG A 83 21.62 -11.01 -4.01
C ARG A 83 21.07 -12.33 -3.47
N GLY A 84 19.76 -12.56 -3.55
CA GLY A 84 19.10 -13.67 -2.85
C GLY A 84 19.25 -13.58 -1.33
N ASP A 85 19.34 -12.37 -0.78
CA ASP A 85 19.66 -12.15 0.64
C ASP A 85 18.42 -12.32 1.53
N LYS A 86 18.18 -13.56 1.95
CA LYS A 86 17.00 -13.93 2.76
C LYS A 86 16.98 -13.25 4.13
N GLU A 87 18.14 -13.11 4.79
CA GLU A 87 18.20 -12.50 6.11
C GLU A 87 17.92 -11.00 6.04
N ALA A 88 18.49 -10.30 5.04
CA ALA A 88 18.14 -8.89 4.81
C ALA A 88 16.65 -8.71 4.53
N ALA A 89 16.04 -9.59 3.72
CA ALA A 89 14.60 -9.56 3.46
C ALA A 89 13.78 -9.73 4.76
N LYS A 90 14.19 -10.66 5.64
CA LYS A 90 13.55 -10.89 6.93
C LYS A 90 13.68 -9.68 7.84
N THR A 91 14.86 -9.07 7.94
CA THR A 91 15.10 -7.86 8.73
C THR A 91 14.24 -6.70 8.23
N LEU A 92 14.16 -6.49 6.92
CA LEU A 92 13.34 -5.43 6.33
C LEU A 92 11.85 -5.60 6.68
N LEU A 93 11.34 -6.82 6.55
CA LEU A 93 9.95 -7.16 6.91
C LEU A 93 9.68 -7.05 8.41
N GLN A 94 10.63 -7.44 9.26
CA GLN A 94 10.50 -7.29 10.71
C GLN A 94 10.47 -5.83 11.14
N LYS A 95 11.27 -4.97 10.48
CA LYS A 95 11.32 -3.54 10.79
C LYS A 95 10.05 -2.82 10.34
N TYR A 96 9.64 -3.01 9.08
CA TYR A 96 8.60 -2.17 8.48
C TYR A 96 7.30 -2.91 8.16
N GLY A 97 7.30 -4.24 8.04
CA GLY A 97 6.09 -5.03 7.72
C GLY A 97 5.18 -5.27 8.93
N VAL A 98 5.04 -4.28 9.81
CA VAL A 98 4.37 -4.39 11.12
C VAL A 98 3.28 -3.32 11.29
N MET A 99 2.34 -3.57 12.21
CA MET A 99 1.29 -2.62 12.56
C MET A 99 1.86 -1.51 13.45
N THR A 100 2.20 -0.37 12.85
CA THR A 100 2.68 0.80 13.59
C THR A 100 1.51 1.63 14.14
N PRO A 101 1.73 2.49 15.15
CA PRO A 101 0.67 3.34 15.70
C PRO A 101 -0.04 4.23 14.65
N PRO A 102 0.66 4.87 13.68
CA PRO A 102 -0.02 5.63 12.62
C PRO A 102 -0.94 4.77 11.74
N LEU A 103 -0.49 3.58 11.35
CA LEU A 103 -1.33 2.64 10.59
C LEU A 103 -2.55 2.21 11.42
N LYS A 104 -2.32 1.78 12.66
CA LYS A 104 -3.40 1.30 13.53
C LYS A 104 -4.49 2.36 13.69
N ARG A 105 -4.11 3.61 13.95
CA ARG A 105 -5.05 4.74 14.07
C ARG A 105 -5.84 4.97 12.78
N ALA A 106 -5.19 4.90 11.62
CA ALA A 106 -5.87 5.05 10.34
C ALA A 106 -6.93 3.96 10.13
N LEU A 107 -6.58 2.71 10.48
CA LEU A 107 -7.45 1.55 10.34
C LEU A 107 -8.64 1.60 11.31
N GLU A 108 -8.42 1.98 12.57
CA GLU A 108 -9.48 2.17 13.57
C GLU A 108 -10.53 3.20 13.10
N LYS A 109 -10.11 4.29 12.44
CA LYS A 109 -11.06 5.28 11.88
C LYS A 109 -11.92 4.69 10.77
N LEU A 110 -11.37 3.83 9.92
CA LEU A 110 -12.11 3.15 8.85
C LEU A 110 -13.08 2.10 9.42
N GLU A 111 -12.68 1.41 10.47
CA GLU A 111 -13.52 0.45 11.18
C GLU A 111 -14.69 1.13 11.89
N ASN A 112 -14.44 2.26 12.57
CA ASN A 112 -15.46 3.03 13.28
C ASN A 112 -16.59 3.53 12.37
N VAL A 113 -16.28 3.83 11.10
CA VAL A 113 -17.29 4.22 10.09
C VAL A 113 -17.75 3.06 9.21
N GLN A 114 -17.36 1.82 9.56
CA GLN A 114 -17.80 0.58 8.93
C GLN A 114 -17.54 0.52 7.41
N VAL A 115 -16.39 1.03 6.95
CA VAL A 115 -16.00 0.86 5.55
C VAL A 115 -15.82 -0.64 5.27
N PRO A 116 -16.40 -1.24 4.22
CA PRO A 116 -16.12 -2.62 3.85
C PRO A 116 -14.64 -2.84 3.52
N ILE A 117 -14.10 -4.05 3.76
CA ILE A 117 -12.69 -4.37 3.45
C ILE A 117 -12.54 -4.68 1.96
N ASP A 118 -13.39 -5.57 1.46
CA ASP A 118 -13.41 -6.03 0.08
C ASP A 118 -14.83 -6.40 -0.34
N ILE A 119 -14.97 -6.89 -1.57
CA ILE A 119 -16.22 -7.34 -2.15
C ILE A 119 -16.39 -8.85 -2.02
N VAL A 120 -17.64 -9.29 -1.92
CA VAL A 120 -18.02 -10.69 -2.16
C VAL A 120 -18.77 -10.71 -3.49
N PRO A 121 -18.20 -11.29 -4.55
CA PRO A 121 -18.82 -11.23 -5.86
C PRO A 121 -20.00 -12.21 -5.95
N GLU A 122 -21.11 -11.73 -6.51
CA GLU A 122 -22.20 -12.56 -6.99
C GLU A 122 -22.09 -12.68 -8.52
N PHE A 123 -22.11 -13.92 -9.04
CA PHE A 123 -21.92 -14.20 -10.47
C PHE A 123 -23.20 -14.77 -11.11
N PRO A 124 -24.28 -13.99 -11.24
CA PRO A 124 -25.58 -14.49 -11.71
C PRO A 124 -25.53 -15.06 -13.13
N ILE A 125 -24.71 -14.48 -14.02
CA ILE A 125 -24.54 -14.96 -15.40
C ILE A 125 -23.83 -16.32 -15.44
N ALA A 126 -22.78 -16.50 -14.64
CA ALA A 126 -22.10 -17.80 -14.55
C ALA A 126 -23.04 -18.88 -14.01
N ASN A 127 -23.84 -18.55 -12.99
CA ASN A 127 -24.85 -19.45 -12.43
C ASN A 127 -25.95 -19.80 -13.44
N GLN A 128 -26.32 -18.88 -14.34
CA GLN A 128 -27.24 -19.18 -15.43
C GLN A 128 -26.62 -20.13 -16.45
N ILE A 129 -25.41 -19.86 -16.93
CA ILE A 129 -24.70 -20.73 -17.90
C ILE A 129 -24.55 -22.16 -17.36
N LEU A 130 -24.23 -22.32 -16.08
CA LEU A 130 -24.09 -23.65 -15.47
C LEU A 130 -25.43 -24.40 -15.33
N ARG A 131 -26.55 -23.69 -15.18
CA ARG A 131 -27.89 -24.30 -15.17
C ARG A 131 -28.34 -24.69 -16.56
N ASP A 132 -28.07 -23.86 -17.57
CA ASP A 132 -28.51 -24.08 -18.95
C ASP A 132 -27.72 -25.21 -19.66
N ASN A 133 -26.57 -25.62 -19.11
CA ASN A 133 -25.70 -26.68 -19.65
C ASN A 133 -25.75 -28.01 -18.85
N ASN A 134 -26.63 -28.14 -17.84
CA ASN A 134 -26.92 -29.38 -17.10
C ASN A 134 -28.33 -29.87 -17.42
#